data_AF-A0A085JCZ4-F1
#
_entry.id   AF-A0A085JCZ4-F1
#
_cell.length_a   1.000
_cell.length_b   1.000
_cell.length_c   1.000
_cell.angle_alpha   90.00
_cell.angle_beta   90.00
_cell.angle_gamma   90.00
#
_symmetry.space_group_name_H-M   'P 1'
#
loop_
_entity.id
_entity.type
_entity.pdbx_description
1 polymer ?
#
loop_
_entity_poly.entity_id
_entity_poly.type
_entity_poly.pdbx_seq_one_letter_code
_entity_poly.pdbx_strand_id
1 'polypeptide(L)'
;MSRFRQRLQQADKRITRIFSEYEEVMWYGQRKWHFVSAIFETPDAPVSVPGGGEIQDHAPAISVMTGDIAGLEKESLVVIRNQAFRVTHIGSDEEGRTRVMLAYGEPGAGQKPIDQWSR
;
A
#
# COMPACT_ATOMS: atom_id res chain seq x y z
N MET A 1 -25.02 13.14 -11.50
CA MET A 1 -23.81 13.98 -11.56
C MET A 1 -23.65 14.56 -12.96
N SER A 2 -23.21 15.83 -13.10
CA SER A 2 -23.02 16.49 -14.41
C SER A 2 -21.88 15.86 -15.21
N ARG A 3 -22.07 15.64 -16.52
CA ARG A 3 -21.05 15.13 -17.46
C ARG A 3 -19.73 15.90 -17.41
N PHE A 4 -19.78 17.19 -17.09
CA PHE A 4 -18.60 18.05 -16.96
C PHE A 4 -17.71 17.61 -15.79
N ARG A 5 -18.29 17.39 -14.60
CA ARG A 5 -17.53 16.95 -13.41
C ARG A 5 -16.87 15.60 -13.65
N GLN A 6 -17.55 14.69 -14.34
CA GLN A 6 -17.02 13.36 -14.64
C GLN A 6 -15.81 13.43 -15.59
N ARG A 7 -15.86 14.32 -16.59
CA ARG A 7 -14.72 14.58 -17.49
C ARG A 7 -13.56 15.27 -16.77
N LEU A 8 -13.86 16.20 -15.87
CA LEU A 8 -12.86 16.88 -15.06
C LEU A 8 -12.10 15.87 -14.17
N GLN A 9 -12.81 14.98 -13.47
CA GLN A 9 -12.20 13.92 -12.66
C GLN A 9 -11.36 12.94 -13.50
N GLN A 10 -11.80 12.61 -14.73
CA GLN A 10 -11.01 11.76 -15.62
C GLN A 10 -9.72 12.44 -16.11
N ALA A 11 -9.79 13.74 -16.42
CA ALA A 11 -8.64 14.51 -16.83
C ALA A 11 -7.64 14.67 -15.68
N ASP A 12 -8.14 14.96 -14.48
CA ASP A 12 -7.34 15.08 -13.26
C ASP A 12 -6.61 13.76 -12.97
N LYS A 13 -7.31 12.62 -12.95
CA LYS A 13 -6.70 11.28 -12.82
C LYS A 13 -5.58 11.02 -13.83
N ARG A 14 -5.74 11.45 -15.08
CA ARG A 14 -4.72 11.32 -16.12
C ARG A 14 -3.51 12.21 -15.87
N ILE A 15 -3.75 13.46 -15.47
CA ILE A 15 -2.68 14.41 -15.14
C ILE A 15 -1.91 13.91 -13.93
N THR A 16 -2.58 13.54 -12.84
CA THR A 16 -1.93 13.00 -11.64
C THR A 16 -1.02 11.86 -12.04
N ARG A 17 -1.50 10.90 -12.86
CA ARG A 17 -0.76 9.73 -13.36
C ARG A 17 0.53 10.07 -14.12
N ILE A 18 0.56 11.20 -14.83
CA ILE A 18 1.72 11.60 -15.66
C ILE A 18 2.78 12.34 -14.84
N PHE A 19 2.37 13.09 -13.80
CA PHE A 19 3.25 14.03 -13.10
C PHE A 19 3.81 13.55 -11.77
N SER A 20 3.36 12.41 -11.23
CA SER A 20 3.91 11.91 -9.96
C SER A 20 5.05 10.92 -10.20
N GLU A 21 6.02 10.87 -9.30
CA GLU A 21 7.03 9.80 -9.20
C GLU A 21 6.33 8.49 -8.82
N TYR A 22 5.59 7.91 -9.75
CA TYR A 22 4.92 6.63 -9.52
C TYR A 22 5.89 5.49 -9.68
N GLU A 23 5.82 4.59 -8.72
CA GLU A 23 6.38 3.26 -8.85
C GLU A 23 5.33 2.33 -9.47
N GLU A 24 5.82 1.38 -10.28
CA GLU A 24 5.02 0.23 -10.64
C GLU A 24 4.86 -0.67 -9.41
N VAL A 25 3.62 -0.82 -8.99
CA VAL A 25 3.24 -1.68 -7.88
C VAL A 25 2.50 -2.88 -8.45
N MET A 26 3.00 -4.06 -8.12
CA MET A 26 2.39 -5.32 -8.49
C MET A 26 1.80 -5.96 -7.23
N TRP A 27 0.54 -6.40 -7.27
CA TRP A 27 -0.04 -7.12 -6.15
C TRP A 27 -0.82 -8.34 -6.63
N TYR A 28 -0.85 -9.37 -5.80
CA TYR A 28 -1.56 -10.61 -6.12
C TYR A 28 -2.90 -10.66 -5.39
N GLY A 29 -3.98 -10.77 -6.14
CA GLY A 29 -5.31 -10.92 -5.57
C GLY A 29 -6.34 -11.32 -6.61
N GLN A 30 -7.48 -11.86 -6.15
CA GLN A 30 -8.49 -12.43 -7.04
C GLN A 30 -7.91 -13.46 -8.03
N ARG A 31 -6.88 -14.21 -7.62
CA ARG A 31 -6.17 -15.22 -8.44
C ARG A 31 -5.47 -14.68 -9.68
N LYS A 32 -5.11 -13.39 -9.71
CA LYS A 32 -4.33 -12.78 -10.79
C LYS A 32 -3.37 -11.71 -10.26
N TRP A 33 -2.35 -11.39 -11.05
CA TRP A 33 -1.50 -10.24 -10.80
C TRP A 33 -2.17 -8.97 -11.32
N HIS A 34 -2.13 -7.93 -10.52
CA HIS A 34 -2.59 -6.59 -10.88
C HIS A 34 -1.40 -5.65 -10.88
N PHE A 35 -1.34 -4.77 -11.87
CA PHE A 35 -0.27 -3.79 -12.05
C PHE A 35 -0.88 -2.39 -11.95
N VAL A 36 -0.41 -1.61 -10.99
CA VAL A 36 -0.95 -0.29 -10.68
C VAL A 36 0.18 0.71 -10.51
N SER A 37 -0.11 1.99 -10.76
CA SER A 37 0.84 3.08 -10.51
C SER A 37 0.53 3.67 -9.14
N ALA A 38 1.48 3.64 -8.20
CA ALA A 38 1.31 4.24 -6.87
C ALA A 38 2.50 5.12 -6.49
N ILE A 39 2.24 6.14 -5.68
CA ILE A 39 3.33 6.92 -5.06
C ILE A 39 3.87 6.05 -3.93
N PHE A 40 5.17 5.76 -3.95
CA PHE A 40 5.81 4.98 -2.89
C PHE A 40 6.49 5.90 -1.88
N GLU A 41 5.95 5.93 -0.67
CA GLU A 41 6.48 6.69 0.45
C GLU A 41 7.46 5.79 1.22
N THR A 42 8.75 6.01 0.97
CA THR A 42 9.82 5.30 1.69
C THR A 42 10.16 6.10 2.95
N PRO A 43 10.20 5.50 4.15
CA PRO A 43 10.63 6.20 5.35
C PRO A 43 12.10 6.62 5.25
N ASP A 44 12.46 7.69 5.95
CA ASP A 44 13.83 8.18 6.02
C ASP A 44 14.80 7.11 6.53
N ALA A 45 16.08 7.24 6.14
CA ALA A 45 17.14 6.35 6.59
C ALA A 45 17.22 6.31 8.14
N PRO A 46 17.44 5.14 8.75
CA PRO A 46 17.46 5.00 10.19
C PRO A 46 18.54 5.90 10.81
N VAL A 47 18.17 6.61 11.88
CA VAL A 47 19.09 7.39 12.69
C VAL A 47 19.32 6.61 13.99
N SER A 48 20.47 5.95 14.09
CA SER A 48 20.83 5.26 15.34
C SER A 48 21.17 6.28 16.42
N VAL A 49 20.55 6.15 17.59
CA VAL A 49 20.87 6.94 18.79
C VAL A 49 21.83 6.14 19.66
N PRO A 50 23.07 6.61 19.91
CA PRO A 50 24.01 5.91 20.77
C PRO A 50 23.48 5.78 22.20
N GLY A 51 23.37 4.54 22.71
CA GLY A 51 22.99 4.27 24.11
C GLY A 51 21.49 4.20 24.41
N GLY A 52 20.63 4.38 23.42
CA GLY A 52 19.17 4.19 23.53
C GLY A 52 18.70 2.98 22.70
N GLY A 53 17.64 2.30 23.14
CA GLY A 53 16.96 1.32 22.29
C GLY A 53 16.37 2.00 21.05
N GLU A 54 16.42 1.32 19.91
CA GLU A 54 15.93 1.87 18.63
C GLU A 54 14.44 1.55 18.47
N ILE A 55 13.58 2.57 18.39
CA ILE A 55 12.17 2.41 18.02
C ILE A 55 12.07 2.73 16.53
N GLN A 56 11.96 1.69 15.72
CA GLN A 56 11.81 1.79 14.27
C GLN A 56 10.32 1.81 13.90
N ASP A 57 9.71 3.00 13.89
CA ASP A 57 8.38 3.18 13.28
C ASP A 57 8.54 3.54 11.80
N HIS A 58 9.02 2.56 11.02
CA HIS A 58 9.38 2.71 9.60
C HIS A 58 8.48 1.85 8.72
N ALA A 59 7.16 2.05 8.78
CA ALA A 59 6.23 1.37 7.90
C ALA A 59 6.16 2.09 6.55
N PRO A 60 6.69 1.51 5.45
CA PRO A 60 6.52 2.08 4.11
C PRO A 60 5.03 2.19 3.77
N ALA A 61 4.68 3.14 2.90
CA ALA A 61 3.31 3.31 2.46
C ALA A 61 3.23 3.52 0.95
N ILE A 62 2.09 3.17 0.37
CA ILE A 62 1.74 3.55 -0.99
C ILE A 62 0.47 4.38 -1.00
N SER A 63 0.48 5.40 -1.85
CA SER A 63 -0.70 6.21 -2.16
C SER A 63 -1.15 5.91 -3.58
N VAL A 64 -2.30 5.24 -3.71
CA VAL A 64 -2.79 4.63 -4.96
C VAL A 64 -4.25 5.01 -5.22
N MET A 65 -4.69 4.93 -6.48
CA MET A 65 -6.09 5.17 -6.83
C MET A 65 -6.99 4.08 -6.25
N THR A 66 -8.04 4.47 -5.53
CA THR A 66 -8.97 3.57 -4.82
C THR A 66 -9.57 2.51 -5.74
N GLY A 67 -9.86 2.88 -7.00
CA GLY A 67 -10.41 1.97 -8.00
C GLY A 67 -9.44 0.88 -8.47
N ASP A 68 -8.13 1.10 -8.37
CA ASP A 68 -7.09 0.19 -8.87
C ASP A 68 -6.72 -0.90 -7.85
N ILE A 69 -7.07 -0.69 -6.58
CA ILE A 69 -6.85 -1.65 -5.47
C ILE A 69 -8.14 -2.38 -5.05
N ALA A 70 -9.13 -2.45 -5.93
CA ALA A 70 -10.36 -3.18 -5.65
C ALA A 70 -10.05 -4.67 -5.38
N GLY A 71 -10.28 -5.12 -4.15
CA GLY A 71 -9.99 -6.49 -3.71
C GLY A 71 -8.61 -6.68 -3.07
N LEU A 72 -7.88 -5.60 -2.80
CA LEU A 72 -6.70 -5.63 -1.93
C LEU A 72 -7.15 -5.85 -0.48
N GLU A 73 -6.49 -6.77 0.22
CA GLU A 73 -6.80 -7.12 1.61
C GLU A 73 -5.56 -7.02 2.50
N LYS A 74 -5.75 -6.99 3.82
CA LYS A 74 -4.63 -7.14 4.76
C LYS A 74 -3.90 -8.46 4.51
N GLU A 75 -2.58 -8.46 4.73
CA GLU A 75 -1.67 -9.55 4.39
C GLU A 75 -1.59 -9.87 2.89
N SER A 76 -2.12 -9.03 2.00
CA SER A 76 -1.86 -9.20 0.55
C SER A 76 -0.39 -8.94 0.24
N LEU A 77 0.17 -9.75 -0.67
CA LEU A 77 1.52 -9.55 -1.19
C LEU A 77 1.52 -8.39 -2.20
N VAL A 78 2.40 -7.43 -1.95
CA VAL A 78 2.67 -6.27 -2.79
C VAL A 78 4.16 -6.26 -3.12
N VAL A 79 4.50 -6.07 -4.39
CA VAL A 79 5.86 -6.01 -4.89
C VAL A 79 6.10 -4.64 -5.50
N ILE A 80 7.13 -3.95 -5.01
CA ILE A 80 7.52 -2.60 -5.44
C ILE A 80 9.04 -2.63 -5.62
N ARG A 81 9.56 -2.17 -6.77
CA ARG A 81 11.01 -2.19 -7.07
C ARG A 81 11.68 -3.54 -6.80
N ASN A 82 10.99 -4.64 -7.14
CA ASN A 82 11.46 -6.01 -6.92
C ASN A 82 11.63 -6.42 -5.43
N GLN A 83 11.02 -5.66 -4.51
CA GLN A 83 10.99 -5.96 -3.08
C GLN A 83 9.56 -6.31 -2.64
N ALA A 84 9.45 -7.38 -1.85
CA ALA A 84 8.17 -7.86 -1.33
C ALA A 84 7.78 -7.14 -0.04
N PHE A 85 6.51 -6.77 0.02
CA PHE A 85 5.84 -6.13 1.14
C PHE A 85 4.50 -6.83 1.40
N ARG A 86 4.03 -6.76 2.63
CA ARG A 86 2.68 -7.17 3.02
C ARG A 86 1.84 -5.97 3.42
N VAL A 87 0.56 -5.99 3.09
CA VAL A 87 -0.39 -4.94 3.50
C VAL A 87 -0.73 -5.08 4.97
N THR A 88 -0.49 -4.02 5.77
CA THR A 88 -0.86 -3.99 7.19
C THR A 88 -2.13 -3.21 7.44
N HIS A 89 -2.35 -2.13 6.70
CA HIS A 89 -3.51 -1.27 6.82
C HIS A 89 -3.91 -0.66 5.48
N ILE A 90 -5.22 -0.60 5.23
CA ILE A 90 -5.81 0.08 4.08
C ILE A 90 -6.62 1.24 4.65
N GLY A 91 -6.23 2.46 4.33
CA GLY A 91 -6.91 3.67 4.77
C GLY A 91 -8.25 3.90 4.06
N SER A 92 -8.89 5.03 4.38
CA SER A 92 -10.11 5.48 3.69
C SER A 92 -9.82 6.03 2.29
N ASP A 93 -10.88 6.13 1.48
CA ASP A 93 -10.85 6.84 0.20
C ASP A 93 -10.88 8.36 0.46
N GLU A 94 -9.78 9.03 0.10
CA GLU A 94 -9.58 10.47 0.17
C GLU A 94 -9.53 11.02 -1.27
N GLU A 95 -10.68 11.53 -1.75
CA GLU A 95 -10.81 12.12 -3.09
C GLU A 95 -10.40 11.19 -4.25
N GLY A 96 -10.63 9.89 -4.11
CA GLY A 96 -10.32 8.88 -5.13
C GLY A 96 -8.93 8.24 -4.99
N ARG A 97 -8.23 8.54 -3.89
CA ARG A 97 -6.96 7.92 -3.50
C ARG A 97 -7.08 7.25 -2.15
N THR A 98 -6.37 6.14 -1.99
CA THR A 98 -6.25 5.44 -0.72
C THR A 98 -4.78 5.29 -0.37
N ARG A 99 -4.47 5.58 0.89
CA ARG A 99 -3.18 5.29 1.48
C ARG A 99 -3.17 3.88 2.04
N VAL A 100 -2.20 3.08 1.66
CA VAL A 100 -2.01 1.70 2.13
C VAL A 100 -0.68 1.63 2.87
N MET A 101 -0.70 1.19 4.12
CA MET A 101 0.50 0.94 4.90
C MET A 101 0.99 -0.48 4.65
N LEU A 102 2.31 -0.60 4.55
CA LEU A 102 3.02 -1.82 4.20
C LEU A 102 3.99 -2.18 5.32
N ALA A 103 4.32 -3.47 5.40
CA ALA A 103 5.44 -3.96 6.19
C ALA A 103 6.39 -4.75 5.27
N TYR A 104 7.67 -4.74 5.62
CA TYR A 104 8.68 -5.50 4.91
C TYR A 104 8.44 -7.01 5.00
N GLY A 105 8.68 -7.72 3.90
CA GLY A 105 8.62 -9.17 3.82
C GLY A 105 7.34 -9.71 3.18
N GLU A 106 7.34 -11.02 2.98
CA GLU A 106 6.18 -11.72 2.45
C GLU A 106 5.08 -11.88 3.52
N PRO A 107 3.80 -12.01 3.11
CA PRO A 107 2.73 -12.40 4.02
C PRO A 107 3.12 -13.64 4.83
N GLY A 108 3.03 -13.55 6.15
CA GLY A 108 3.38 -14.68 7.01
C GLY A 108 2.36 -15.80 6.84
N ALA A 109 2.76 -17.04 7.17
CA ALA A 109 1.78 -18.10 7.38
C ALA A 109 0.79 -17.62 8.46
N GLY A 110 -0.50 -17.59 8.14
CA GLY A 110 -1.53 -17.11 9.05
C GLY A 110 -1.37 -17.76 10.43
N GLN A 111 -1.38 -16.93 11.48
CA GLN A 111 -1.26 -17.41 12.84
C GLN A 111 -2.36 -18.45 13.08
N LYS A 112 -1.97 -19.68 13.43
CA LYS A 112 -2.94 -20.73 13.75
C LYS A 112 -3.84 -20.20 14.88
N PRO A 113 -5.16 -20.43 14.82
CA PRO A 113 -6.06 -20.01 15.87
C PRO A 113 -5.55 -20.57 17.21
N ILE A 114 -5.44 -19.70 18.21
CA ILE A 114 -5.01 -20.08 19.56
C ILE A 114 -6.22 -20.72 20.24
N ASP A 115 -6.40 -22.02 19.98
CA ASP A 115 -7.52 -22.81 20.52
C ASP A 115 -7.25 -23.32 21.95
N GLN A 116 -6.07 -23.02 22.51
CA GLN A 116 -5.68 -23.47 23.84
C GLN A 116 -5.09 -22.30 24.63
N TRP A 117 -5.88 -21.79 25.56
CA TRP A 117 -5.36 -20.98 26.65
C TRP A 117 -4.88 -21.95 27.72
N SER A 118 -3.62 -21.84 28.13
CA SER A 118 -3.08 -22.60 29.26
C SER A 118 -3.94 -22.34 30.49
N ARG A 119 -4.39 -23.43 31.13
CA ARG A 119 -5.27 -23.42 32.30
C ARG A 119 -4.51 -23.11 33.59
#